data_AF-I1KP66-F1
#
_entry.id   AF-I1KP66-F1
#
_cell.length_a   1.000
_cell.length_b   1.000
_cell.length_c   1.000
_cell.angle_alpha   90.00
_cell.angle_beta   90.00
_cell.angle_gamma   90.00
#
_symmetry.space_group_name_H-M   'P 1'
#
loop_
_entity.id
_entity.type
_entity.pdbx_description
1 polymer ?
#
loop_
_entity_poly.entity_id
_entity_poly.type
_entity_poly.pdbx_seq_one_letter_code
_entity_poly.pdbx_strand_id
1 'polypeptide(L)'
;MKGTVAEFCKNIVLAGVGSLTLVDDRVATEEVLSSNFLIPPDENAYSGKTLGELCCNSLKDFNPMVRVSIEKGDLSSFDVEFFSKFDVVVVSCCSLSAKKLANDKCRKLSKRVAFYAVDCRDSCGEIFVDLQDYKYSKKKQDETVKCDLKYPSFEDALSVPWRALHRRMSKLYYAMRVIEKFEEAEGRSAGEVSIADLSGVLKLKKEICTAQSLNESHVPDTLLERLVTNAIEFPPVCAIIGGILGQEVIKAISGKGDPLKNFFFFDAFDGKGIIEDLSPK
;
A
#
# COMPACT_ATOMS: atom_id res chain seq x y z
N MET A 1 8.14 6.79 -2.26
CA MET A 1 9.39 6.38 -1.58
C MET A 1 9.45 6.87 -0.14
N LYS A 2 8.48 6.49 0.71
CA LYS A 2 8.63 6.53 2.17
C LYS A 2 9.29 5.23 2.67
N GLY A 3 9.48 5.07 3.97
CA GLY A 3 10.21 3.94 4.57
C GLY A 3 9.67 2.56 4.21
N THR A 4 8.35 2.38 4.23
CA THR A 4 7.69 1.11 3.89
C THR A 4 7.99 0.70 2.45
N VAL A 5 7.97 1.68 1.53
CA VAL A 5 8.29 1.43 0.12
C VAL A 5 9.79 1.18 -0.06
N ALA A 6 10.65 1.87 0.70
CA ALA A 6 12.09 1.61 0.68
C ALA A 6 12.43 0.17 1.11
N GLU A 7 11.80 -0.32 2.18
CA GLU A 7 11.90 -1.70 2.65
C GLU A 7 11.42 -2.71 1.60
N PHE A 8 10.25 -2.45 1.00
CA PHE A 8 9.72 -3.24 -0.10
C PHE A 8 10.69 -3.31 -1.29
N CYS A 9 11.17 -2.16 -1.76
CA CYS A 9 12.08 -2.08 -2.91
C CYS A 9 13.38 -2.84 -2.64
N LYS A 10 13.98 -2.67 -1.45
CA LYS A 10 15.15 -3.45 -1.02
C LYS A 10 14.88 -4.95 -1.11
N ASN A 11 13.76 -5.43 -0.57
CA ASN A 11 13.42 -6.85 -0.60
C ASN A 11 13.25 -7.38 -2.02
N ILE A 12 12.60 -6.62 -2.91
CA ILE A 12 12.36 -7.03 -4.30
C ILE A 12 13.63 -7.02 -5.15
N VAL A 13 14.52 -6.04 -4.95
CA VAL A 13 15.82 -6.00 -5.61
C VAL A 13 16.70 -7.16 -5.16
N LEU A 14 16.76 -7.43 -3.85
CA LEU A 14 17.50 -8.58 -3.32
C LEU A 14 16.93 -9.92 -3.79
N ALA A 15 15.62 -10.02 -3.99
CA ALA A 15 14.98 -11.21 -4.55
C ALA A 15 15.31 -11.44 -6.04
N GLY A 16 15.89 -10.46 -6.74
CA GLY A 16 16.40 -10.63 -8.10
C GLY A 16 15.33 -10.54 -9.18
N VAL A 17 14.35 -9.64 -9.04
CA VAL A 17 13.40 -9.37 -10.13
C VAL A 17 14.10 -8.80 -11.37
N GLY A 18 13.52 -8.97 -12.57
CA GLY A 18 14.16 -8.53 -13.81
C GLY A 18 14.37 -7.01 -13.91
N SER A 19 13.47 -6.22 -13.33
CA SER A 19 13.59 -4.77 -13.24
C SER A 19 12.68 -4.18 -12.16
N LEU A 20 13.06 -3.02 -11.65
CA LEU A 20 12.26 -2.17 -10.77
C LEU A 20 12.28 -0.74 -11.32
N THR A 21 11.10 -0.13 -11.50
CA THR A 21 10.97 1.28 -11.89
C THR A 21 10.33 2.06 -10.76
N LEU A 22 11.00 3.13 -10.33
CA LEU A 22 10.52 4.03 -9.28
C LEU A 22 9.83 5.24 -9.90
N VAL A 23 8.69 5.64 -9.32
CA VAL A 23 7.94 6.83 -9.71
C VAL A 23 7.75 7.68 -8.46
N ASP A 24 8.65 8.65 -8.24
CA ASP A 24 8.57 9.59 -7.13
C ASP A 24 9.45 10.83 -7.37
N ASP A 25 8.84 11.87 -7.93
CA ASP A 25 9.51 13.13 -8.28
C ASP A 25 9.55 14.14 -7.14
N ARG A 26 9.06 13.78 -5.95
CA ARG A 26 9.12 14.69 -4.80
C ARG A 26 10.57 14.92 -4.41
N VAL A 27 10.88 16.15 -4.03
CA VAL A 27 12.21 16.53 -3.52
C VAL A 27 12.41 15.91 -2.14
N ALA A 28 13.62 15.41 -1.88
CA ALA A 28 13.97 14.91 -0.56
C ALA A 28 13.98 16.03 0.49
N THR A 29 13.33 15.78 1.62
CA THR A 29 13.33 16.64 2.82
C THR A 29 13.95 15.89 3.99
N GLU A 30 14.31 16.60 5.06
CA GLU A 30 14.86 15.95 6.26
C GLU A 30 13.88 14.92 6.87
N GLU A 31 12.58 15.18 6.77
CA GLU A 31 11.52 14.33 7.33
C GLU A 31 11.59 12.88 6.82
N VAL A 32 11.90 12.69 5.53
CA VAL A 32 11.93 11.34 4.92
C VAL A 32 13.12 10.50 5.39
N LEU A 33 14.19 11.13 5.91
CA LEU A 33 15.39 10.43 6.38
C LEU A 33 15.10 9.54 7.60
N SER A 34 14.08 9.89 8.39
CA SER A 34 13.70 9.17 9.61
C SER A 34 13.30 7.72 9.37
N SER A 35 12.76 7.42 8.19
CA SER A 35 12.23 6.10 7.85
C SER A 35 12.79 5.52 6.55
N ASN A 36 13.49 6.32 5.73
CA ASN A 36 14.04 5.89 4.45
C ASN A 36 15.58 5.80 4.47
N PHE A 37 16.09 4.59 4.69
CA PHE A 37 17.53 4.28 4.73
C PHE A 37 18.23 4.31 3.36
N LEU A 38 17.49 4.41 2.25
CA LEU A 38 18.08 4.49 0.90
C LEU A 38 18.59 5.90 0.57
N ILE A 39 18.21 6.89 1.37
CA ILE A 39 18.65 8.27 1.19
C ILE A 39 19.92 8.48 2.02
N PRO A 40 21.02 8.95 1.42
CA PRO A 40 22.22 9.31 2.18
C PRO A 40 21.91 10.40 3.22
N PRO A 41 22.43 10.31 4.45
CA PRO A 41 22.11 11.27 5.51
C PRO A 41 22.79 12.64 5.34
N ASP A 42 23.79 12.76 4.48
CA ASP A 42 24.47 14.03 4.18
C ASP A 42 23.57 14.94 3.33
N GLU A 43 23.23 16.11 3.85
CA GLU A 43 22.42 17.12 3.16
C GLU A 43 22.98 17.50 1.79
N ASN A 44 24.31 17.59 1.66
CA ASN A 44 24.92 17.89 0.36
C ASN A 44 24.69 16.77 -0.67
N ALA A 45 24.43 15.55 -0.21
CA ALA A 45 24.20 14.41 -1.08
C ALA A 45 22.75 14.35 -1.59
N TYR A 46 21.76 14.76 -0.78
CA TYR A 46 20.34 14.68 -1.14
C TYR A 46 19.68 16.01 -1.55
N SER A 47 20.24 17.16 -1.15
CA SER A 47 19.65 18.46 -1.43
C SER A 47 19.44 18.68 -2.95
N GLY A 48 18.23 19.12 -3.31
CA GLY A 48 17.81 19.37 -4.68
C GLY A 48 17.53 18.12 -5.54
N LYS A 49 17.69 16.91 -5.00
CA LYS A 49 17.40 15.66 -5.72
C LYS A 49 16.04 15.09 -5.36
N THR A 50 15.47 14.33 -6.29
CA THR A 50 14.21 13.63 -6.06
C THR A 50 14.40 12.35 -5.26
N LEU A 51 13.35 11.93 -4.54
CA LEU A 51 13.34 10.66 -3.82
C LEU A 51 13.59 9.47 -4.76
N GLY A 52 13.00 9.49 -5.96
CA GLY A 52 13.21 8.48 -6.98
C GLY A 52 14.67 8.35 -7.41
N GLU A 53 15.34 9.48 -7.69
CA GLU A 53 16.77 9.49 -8.07
C GLU A 53 17.66 8.95 -6.96
N LEU A 54 17.46 9.39 -5.73
CA LEU A 54 18.26 8.97 -4.57
C LEU A 54 18.10 7.47 -4.30
N CYS A 55 16.86 6.99 -4.22
CA CYS A 55 16.58 5.59 -3.96
C CYS A 55 17.03 4.69 -5.12
N CYS A 56 16.87 5.12 -6.37
CA CYS A 56 17.33 4.38 -7.54
C CYS A 56 18.85 4.16 -7.50
N ASN A 57 19.61 5.19 -7.14
CA ASN A 57 21.07 5.08 -7.04
C ASN A 57 21.48 4.10 -5.93
N SER A 58 20.88 4.20 -4.74
CA SER A 58 21.17 3.28 -3.64
C SER A 58 20.78 1.83 -3.96
N LEU A 59 19.60 1.61 -4.55
CA LEU A 59 19.09 0.26 -4.84
C LEU A 59 19.93 -0.52 -5.86
N LYS A 60 20.63 0.17 -6.78
CA LYS A 60 21.52 -0.51 -7.74
C LYS A 60 22.64 -1.30 -7.08
N ASP A 61 23.11 -0.83 -5.93
CA ASP A 61 24.20 -1.47 -5.19
C ASP A 61 23.75 -2.75 -4.47
N PHE A 62 22.45 -2.92 -4.21
CA PHE A 62 21.92 -4.11 -3.54
C PHE A 62 21.96 -5.36 -4.42
N ASN A 63 21.75 -5.21 -5.73
CA ASN A 63 21.82 -6.32 -6.66
C ASN A 63 22.08 -5.83 -8.10
N PRO A 64 23.34 -5.90 -8.59
CA PRO A 64 23.70 -5.46 -9.95
C PRO A 64 22.97 -6.19 -11.08
N MET A 65 22.34 -7.34 -10.81
CA MET A 65 21.56 -8.09 -11.81
C MET A 65 20.15 -7.50 -12.02
N VAL A 66 19.68 -6.65 -11.12
CA VAL A 66 18.36 -6.01 -11.22
C VAL A 66 18.50 -4.65 -11.88
N ARG A 67 17.76 -4.43 -12.97
CA ARG A 67 17.71 -3.11 -13.60
C ARG A 67 16.80 -2.19 -12.80
N VAL A 68 17.39 -1.21 -12.11
CA VAL A 68 16.64 -0.17 -11.39
C VAL A 68 16.62 1.11 -12.22
N SER A 69 15.43 1.61 -12.52
CA SER A 69 15.20 2.84 -13.28
C SER A 69 14.22 3.78 -12.56
N ILE A 70 14.10 5.00 -13.07
CA ILE A 70 13.10 5.98 -12.63
C ILE A 70 12.23 6.37 -13.81
N GLU A 71 10.97 6.71 -13.54
CA GLU A 71 10.09 7.40 -14.48
C GLU A 71 9.56 8.66 -13.79
N LYS A 72 9.54 9.78 -14.52
CA LYS A 72 9.00 11.05 -14.03
C LYS A 72 7.52 11.17 -14.36
N GLY A 73 6.75 11.77 -13.47
CA GLY A 73 5.34 12.04 -13.64
C GLY A 73 4.49 11.61 -12.45
N ASP A 74 3.21 11.97 -12.52
CA ASP A 74 2.21 11.55 -11.54
C ASP A 74 1.47 10.30 -12.01
N LEU A 75 1.06 9.46 -11.06
CA LEU A 75 0.33 8.21 -11.33
C LEU A 75 -0.93 8.43 -12.20
N SER A 76 -1.62 9.55 -12.02
CA SER A 76 -2.81 9.88 -12.80
C SER A 76 -2.50 10.15 -14.28
N SER A 77 -1.29 10.66 -14.57
CA SER A 77 -0.86 11.09 -15.91
C SER A 77 -0.46 9.95 -16.84
N PHE A 78 -0.03 8.80 -16.31
CA PHE A 78 0.39 7.66 -17.14
C PHE A 78 -0.80 6.98 -17.81
N ASP A 79 -0.69 6.66 -19.10
CA ASP A 79 -1.72 5.94 -19.84
C ASP A 79 -1.69 4.43 -19.54
N VAL A 80 -2.67 3.69 -20.07
CA VAL A 80 -2.73 2.22 -19.89
C VAL A 80 -1.51 1.53 -20.49
N GLU A 81 -0.92 2.08 -21.56
CA GLU A 81 0.26 1.51 -22.21
C GLU A 81 1.50 1.58 -21.31
N PHE A 82 1.63 2.59 -20.46
CA PHE A 82 2.68 2.60 -19.44
C PHE A 82 2.58 1.40 -18.49
N PHE A 83 1.37 1.08 -18.02
CA PHE A 83 1.15 -0.03 -17.08
C PHE A 83 1.39 -1.40 -17.75
N SER A 84 1.24 -1.50 -19.08
CA SER A 84 1.48 -2.74 -19.85
C SER A 84 2.91 -3.27 -19.74
N LYS A 85 3.86 -2.37 -19.45
CA LYS A 85 5.30 -2.66 -19.33
C LYS A 85 5.65 -3.49 -18.10
N PHE A 86 4.76 -3.58 -17.12
CA PHE A 86 5.03 -4.21 -15.82
C PHE A 86 4.28 -5.54 -15.66
N ASP A 87 4.77 -6.39 -14.77
CA ASP A 87 4.04 -7.57 -14.28
C ASP A 87 3.28 -7.26 -12.98
N VAL A 88 3.78 -6.30 -12.22
CA VAL A 88 3.27 -5.88 -10.92
C VAL A 88 3.36 -4.36 -10.81
N VAL A 89 2.30 -3.74 -10.27
CA VAL A 89 2.23 -2.33 -9.94
C VAL A 89 1.94 -2.19 -8.45
N VAL A 90 2.77 -1.43 -7.76
CA VAL A 90 2.63 -1.14 -6.33
C VAL A 90 2.49 0.37 -6.15
N VAL A 91 1.39 0.80 -5.53
CA VAL A 91 1.14 2.21 -5.25
C VAL A 91 1.16 2.47 -3.75
N SER A 92 1.65 3.65 -3.36
CA SER A 92 1.72 4.09 -1.97
C SER A 92 1.68 5.60 -1.91
N CYS A 93 1.17 6.18 -0.82
CA CYS A 93 1.05 7.63 -0.65
C CYS A 93 0.21 8.27 -1.77
N CYS A 94 -0.84 7.58 -2.24
CA CYS A 94 -1.74 8.06 -3.28
C CYS A 94 -3.14 8.32 -2.72
N SER A 95 -3.88 9.25 -3.33
CA SER A 95 -5.28 9.49 -2.96
C SER A 95 -6.15 8.26 -3.29
N LEU A 96 -7.33 8.21 -2.67
CA LEU A 96 -8.31 7.14 -2.91
C LEU A 96 -8.66 7.02 -4.40
N SER A 97 -8.93 8.16 -5.04
CA SER A 97 -9.20 8.25 -6.47
C SER A 97 -8.03 7.77 -7.34
N ALA A 98 -6.78 8.10 -6.97
CA ALA A 98 -5.61 7.64 -7.71
C ALA A 98 -5.40 6.12 -7.59
N LYS A 99 -5.61 5.53 -6.40
CA LYS A 99 -5.56 4.06 -6.22
C LYS A 99 -6.59 3.35 -7.08
N LYS A 100 -7.83 3.83 -7.10
CA LYS A 100 -8.91 3.30 -7.95
C LYS A 100 -8.54 3.37 -9.43
N LEU A 101 -8.09 4.53 -9.88
CA LEU A 101 -7.70 4.74 -11.28
C LEU A 101 -6.56 3.82 -11.71
N ALA A 102 -5.52 3.67 -10.89
CA ALA A 102 -4.39 2.80 -11.20
C ALA A 102 -4.79 1.31 -11.22
N ASN A 103 -5.64 0.87 -10.28
CA ASN A 103 -6.18 -0.49 -10.29
C ASN A 103 -7.02 -0.76 -11.54
N ASP A 104 -7.91 0.16 -11.92
CA ASP A 104 -8.72 0.07 -13.13
C ASP A 104 -7.86 0.01 -14.41
N LYS A 105 -6.80 0.84 -14.51
CA LYS A 105 -5.82 0.75 -15.60
C LYS A 105 -5.17 -0.64 -15.68
N CYS A 106 -4.80 -1.25 -14.54
CA CYS A 106 -4.24 -2.61 -14.51
C CYS A 106 -5.23 -3.68 -14.99
N ARG A 107 -6.52 -3.55 -14.63
CA ARG A 107 -7.57 -4.53 -15.02
C ARG A 107 -8.01 -4.41 -16.48
N LYS A 108 -7.83 -3.24 -17.11
CA LYS A 108 -8.16 -3.00 -18.52
C LYS A 108 -7.14 -3.59 -19.50
N LEU A 109 -5.96 -3.98 -19.03
CA LEU A 109 -4.92 -4.59 -19.85
C LEU A 109 -5.29 -6.02 -20.27
N SER A 110 -4.90 -6.40 -21.49
CA SER A 110 -5.05 -7.77 -22.00
C SER A 110 -4.10 -8.75 -21.29
N LYS A 111 -2.91 -8.28 -20.92
CA LYS A 111 -1.97 -8.97 -20.03
C LYS A 111 -2.37 -8.70 -18.59
N ARG A 112 -2.42 -9.75 -17.76
CA ARG A 112 -2.62 -9.61 -16.31
C ARG A 112 -1.45 -8.83 -15.68
N VAL A 113 -1.77 -7.72 -15.03
CA VAL A 113 -0.86 -6.96 -14.17
C VAL A 113 -1.39 -7.05 -12.74
N ALA A 114 -0.58 -7.57 -11.83
CA ALA A 114 -0.93 -7.62 -10.41
C ALA A 114 -0.87 -6.21 -9.82
N PHE A 115 -1.89 -5.84 -9.04
CA PHE A 115 -1.97 -4.53 -8.41
C PHE A 115 -1.89 -4.66 -6.89
N TYR A 116 -1.10 -3.79 -6.27
CA TYR A 116 -1.00 -3.65 -4.83
C TYR A 116 -1.12 -2.18 -4.45
N ALA A 117 -1.81 -1.91 -3.35
CA ALA A 117 -1.71 -0.63 -2.66
C ALA A 117 -1.15 -0.86 -1.25
N VAL A 118 -0.26 0.00 -0.80
CA VAL A 118 0.32 -0.07 0.55
C VAL A 118 0.35 1.30 1.21
N ASP A 119 -0.12 1.34 2.45
CA ASP A 119 -0.03 2.52 3.30
C ASP A 119 0.50 2.15 4.67
N CYS A 120 1.33 3.02 5.21
CA CYS A 120 1.78 2.97 6.58
C CYS A 120 1.52 4.34 7.21
N ARG A 121 0.87 4.35 8.37
CA ARG A 121 0.56 5.56 9.14
C ARG A 121 0.93 5.30 10.58
N ASP A 122 1.92 6.03 11.09
CA ASP A 122 2.48 5.82 12.43
C ASP A 122 2.89 4.35 12.64
N SER A 123 2.17 3.67 13.53
CA SER A 123 2.40 2.29 13.96
C SER A 123 1.47 1.26 13.30
N CYS A 124 0.74 1.68 12.25
CA CYS A 124 -0.25 0.86 11.56
C CYS A 124 0.08 0.73 10.07
N GLY A 125 -0.25 -0.41 9.47
CA GLY A 125 -0.06 -0.65 8.05
C GLY A 125 -1.23 -1.39 7.40
N GLU A 126 -1.41 -1.11 6.11
CA GLU A 126 -2.42 -1.72 5.25
C GLU A 126 -1.78 -2.16 3.93
N ILE A 127 -2.10 -3.36 3.48
CA ILE A 127 -1.82 -3.82 2.11
C ILE A 127 -3.13 -4.25 1.48
N PHE A 128 -3.42 -3.74 0.27
CA PHE A 128 -4.43 -4.27 -0.61
C PHE A 128 -3.79 -5.07 -1.75
N VAL A 129 -4.45 -6.12 -2.20
CA VAL A 129 -4.01 -6.99 -3.28
C VAL A 129 -5.15 -7.21 -4.28
N ASP A 130 -4.89 -6.99 -5.57
CA ASP A 130 -5.74 -7.43 -6.68
C ASP A 130 -4.88 -8.19 -7.71
N LEU A 131 -5.04 -9.51 -7.73
CA LEU A 131 -4.39 -10.40 -8.71
C LEU A 131 -5.31 -10.79 -9.86
N GLN A 132 -6.52 -10.20 -9.93
CA GLN A 132 -7.58 -10.50 -10.89
C GLN A 132 -7.99 -11.99 -10.83
N ASP A 133 -8.13 -12.67 -11.97
CA ASP A 133 -8.25 -14.13 -12.03
C ASP A 133 -6.85 -14.76 -11.96
N TYR A 134 -6.48 -15.27 -10.78
CA TYR A 134 -5.13 -15.73 -10.51
C TYR A 134 -5.04 -17.24 -10.30
N LYS A 135 -4.11 -17.87 -11.02
CA LYS A 135 -3.77 -19.29 -10.88
C LYS A 135 -2.41 -19.43 -10.24
N TYR A 136 -2.31 -20.27 -9.21
CA TYR A 136 -1.07 -20.50 -8.51
C TYR A 136 -0.94 -21.95 -8.07
N SER A 137 0.25 -22.33 -7.63
CA SER A 137 0.55 -23.66 -7.11
C SER A 137 0.98 -23.57 -5.66
N LYS A 138 0.46 -24.45 -4.81
CA LYS A 138 0.92 -24.59 -3.43
C LYS A 138 1.29 -26.04 -3.13
N LYS A 139 2.29 -26.22 -2.28
CA LYS A 139 2.63 -27.54 -1.73
C LYS A 139 1.65 -27.88 -0.63
N LYS A 140 1.02 -29.05 -0.71
CA LYS A 140 0.22 -29.64 0.35
C LYS A 140 0.78 -31.03 0.61
N GLN A 141 1.43 -31.19 1.76
CA GLN A 141 2.29 -32.34 2.03
C GLN A 141 3.37 -32.45 0.93
N ASP A 142 3.40 -33.55 0.17
CA ASP A 142 4.37 -33.77 -0.91
C ASP A 142 3.80 -33.52 -2.33
N GLU A 143 2.54 -33.11 -2.44
CA GLU A 143 1.90 -32.85 -3.73
C GLU A 143 1.84 -31.34 -4.05
N THR A 144 2.01 -31.02 -5.34
CA THR A 144 1.81 -29.66 -5.85
C THR A 144 0.38 -29.53 -6.36
N VAL A 145 -0.42 -28.72 -5.67
CA VAL A 145 -1.84 -28.49 -5.99
C VAL A 145 -1.98 -27.17 -6.73
N LYS A 146 -2.65 -27.21 -7.90
CA LYS A 146 -3.06 -26.00 -8.62
C LYS A 146 -4.32 -25.43 -7.97
N CYS A 147 -4.33 -24.13 -7.78
CA CYS A 147 -5.40 -23.38 -7.15
C CYS A 147 -5.78 -22.18 -8.01
N ASP A 148 -7.04 -21.79 -7.96
CA ASP A 148 -7.59 -20.63 -8.64
C ASP A 148 -8.19 -19.68 -7.59
N LEU A 149 -7.87 -18.40 -7.67
CA LEU A 149 -8.42 -17.33 -6.83
C LEU A 149 -8.90 -16.19 -7.72
N LYS A 150 -10.06 -15.64 -7.37
CA LYS A 150 -10.62 -14.45 -8.02
C LYS A 150 -10.57 -13.28 -7.05
N TYR A 151 -9.99 -12.16 -7.48
CA TYR A 151 -9.87 -10.93 -6.70
C TYR A 151 -10.88 -9.87 -7.16
N PRO A 152 -11.52 -9.16 -6.21
CA PRO A 152 -12.30 -7.97 -6.54
C PRO A 152 -11.37 -6.82 -6.92
N SER A 153 -11.88 -5.85 -7.70
CA SER A 153 -11.17 -4.58 -7.87
C SER A 153 -11.06 -3.84 -6.53
N PHE A 154 -10.15 -2.87 -6.46
CA PHE A 154 -10.06 -1.98 -5.30
C PHE A 154 -11.38 -1.25 -5.06
N GLU A 155 -12.03 -0.76 -6.12
CA GLU A 155 -13.33 -0.12 -6.03
C GLU A 155 -14.42 -1.06 -5.52
N ASP A 156 -14.52 -2.27 -6.07
CA ASP A 156 -15.50 -3.27 -5.63
C ASP A 156 -15.30 -3.62 -4.15
N ALA A 157 -14.06 -3.82 -3.73
CA ALA A 157 -13.74 -4.18 -2.34
C ALA A 157 -14.09 -3.07 -1.36
N LEU A 158 -13.93 -1.81 -1.77
CA LEU A 158 -14.32 -0.64 -0.98
C LEU A 158 -15.82 -0.33 -1.01
N SER A 159 -16.55 -0.86 -2.00
CA SER A 159 -17.99 -0.68 -2.13
C SER A 159 -18.81 -1.58 -1.20
N VAL A 160 -18.19 -2.59 -0.58
CA VAL A 160 -18.87 -3.51 0.34
C VAL A 160 -19.47 -2.72 1.51
N PRO A 161 -20.80 -2.75 1.70
CA PRO A 161 -21.45 -2.03 2.79
C PRO A 161 -20.91 -2.50 4.15
N TRP A 162 -20.62 -1.59 5.08
CA TRP A 162 -19.98 -1.97 6.35
C TRP A 162 -20.86 -2.90 7.20
N ARG A 163 -22.19 -2.77 7.09
CA ARG A 163 -23.16 -3.69 7.71
C ARG A 163 -23.08 -5.14 7.21
N ALA A 164 -22.48 -5.38 6.04
CA ALA A 164 -22.29 -6.71 5.47
C ALA A 164 -20.94 -7.34 5.89
N LEU A 165 -20.03 -6.55 6.49
CA LEU A 165 -18.76 -7.04 7.00
C LEU A 165 -18.99 -7.87 8.28
N HIS A 166 -18.12 -8.85 8.51
CA HIS A 166 -18.25 -9.71 9.68
C HIS A 166 -17.96 -8.94 10.98
N ARG A 167 -18.55 -9.38 12.09
CA ARG A 167 -18.48 -8.71 13.40
C ARG A 167 -17.06 -8.48 13.93
N ARG A 168 -16.08 -9.27 13.48
CA ARG A 168 -14.67 -9.21 13.90
C ARG A 168 -13.78 -8.46 12.91
N MET A 169 -14.37 -7.75 11.95
CA MET A 169 -13.64 -6.98 10.95
C MET A 169 -12.61 -6.07 11.62
N SER A 170 -11.42 -6.01 11.05
CA SER A 170 -10.35 -5.11 11.49
C SER A 170 -10.86 -3.69 11.69
N LYS A 171 -10.66 -3.14 12.89
CA LYS A 171 -11.00 -1.74 13.18
C LYS A 171 -10.14 -0.76 12.37
N LEU A 172 -8.93 -1.19 12.01
CA LEU A 172 -8.01 -0.40 11.19
C LEU A 172 -8.57 -0.15 9.80
N TYR A 173 -9.31 -1.11 9.21
CA TYR A 173 -10.01 -0.88 7.95
C TYR A 173 -10.90 0.36 8.04
N TYR A 174 -11.82 0.40 9.01
CA TYR A 174 -12.74 1.54 9.14
C TYR A 174 -12.01 2.85 9.37
N ALA A 175 -10.98 2.86 10.23
CA ALA A 175 -10.20 4.05 10.52
C ALA A 175 -9.48 4.59 9.27
N MET A 176 -8.84 3.70 8.48
CA MET A 176 -8.20 4.08 7.22
C MET A 176 -9.22 4.65 6.22
N ARG A 177 -10.40 4.03 6.08
CA ARG A 177 -11.46 4.54 5.19
C ARG A 177 -11.99 5.91 5.61
N VAL A 178 -12.12 6.17 6.91
CA VAL A 178 -12.53 7.50 7.42
C VAL A 178 -11.48 8.54 7.06
N ILE A 179 -10.20 8.25 7.29
CA ILE A 179 -9.10 9.17 7.01
C ILE A 179 -8.97 9.45 5.51
N GLU A 180 -9.01 8.43 4.66
CA GLU A 180 -8.92 8.62 3.20
C GLU A 180 -10.09 9.45 2.65
N LYS A 181 -11.30 9.26 3.19
CA LYS A 181 -12.46 10.08 2.81
C LYS A 181 -12.34 11.52 3.29
N PHE A 182 -11.75 11.73 4.47
CA PHE A 182 -11.46 13.07 4.98
C PHE A 182 -10.43 13.77 4.11
N GLU A 183 -9.34 13.08 3.75
CA GLU A 183 -8.29 13.61 2.87
C GLU A 183 -8.88 14.08 1.54
N GLU A 184 -9.73 13.27 0.93
CA GLU A 184 -10.39 13.61 -0.34
C GLU A 184 -11.37 14.79 -0.19
N ALA A 185 -12.12 14.86 0.91
CA ALA A 185 -13.10 15.93 1.14
C ALA A 185 -12.46 17.30 1.42
N GLU A 186 -11.33 17.32 2.13
CA GLU A 186 -10.62 18.55 2.51
C GLU A 186 -9.45 18.88 1.58
N GLY A 187 -9.24 18.10 0.51
CA GLY A 187 -8.16 18.31 -0.44
C GLY A 187 -6.76 18.11 0.14
N ARG A 188 -6.62 17.29 1.19
CA ARG A 188 -5.31 16.91 1.74
C ARG A 188 -4.66 15.86 0.85
N SER A 189 -3.34 15.92 0.71
CA SER A 189 -2.61 14.82 0.07
C SER A 189 -2.60 13.59 1.00
N ALA A 190 -2.45 12.41 0.41
CA ALA A 190 -2.45 11.17 1.17
C ALA A 190 -1.30 11.13 2.20
N GLY A 191 -1.67 10.96 3.47
CA GLY A 191 -0.71 10.95 4.58
C GLY A 191 -0.32 12.33 5.11
N GLU A 192 -0.95 13.41 4.66
CA GLU A 192 -0.71 14.79 5.15
C GLU A 192 -1.73 15.26 6.20
N VAL A 193 -2.63 14.37 6.65
CA VAL A 193 -3.47 14.66 7.82
C VAL A 193 -2.61 14.84 9.06
N SER A 194 -3.06 15.73 9.93
CA SER A 194 -2.37 16.09 11.17
C SER A 194 -3.34 16.08 12.36
N ILE A 195 -2.79 16.26 13.56
CA ILE A 195 -3.62 16.39 14.77
C ILE A 195 -4.62 17.56 14.69
N ALA A 196 -4.33 18.60 13.89
CA ALA A 196 -5.25 19.72 13.66
C ALA A 196 -6.53 19.28 12.93
N ASP A 197 -6.46 18.20 12.16
CA ASP A 197 -7.58 17.64 11.39
C ASP A 197 -8.47 16.71 12.23
N LEU A 198 -8.02 16.31 13.44
CA LEU A 198 -8.71 15.30 14.26
C LEU A 198 -10.19 15.63 14.50
N SER A 199 -10.52 16.90 14.76
CA SER A 199 -11.91 17.32 14.99
C SER A 199 -12.81 17.07 13.77
N GLY A 200 -12.30 17.35 12.57
CA GLY A 200 -12.97 17.08 11.30
C GLY A 200 -13.06 15.59 11.00
N VAL A 201 -12.00 14.83 11.26
CA VAL A 201 -11.96 13.37 11.12
C VAL A 201 -12.99 12.70 12.04
N LEU A 202 -13.09 13.10 13.31
CA LEU A 202 -14.08 12.58 14.26
C LEU A 202 -15.52 12.94 13.88
N LYS A 203 -15.73 14.13 13.28
CA LYS A 203 -17.04 14.51 12.74
C LYS A 203 -17.42 13.59 11.57
N LEU A 204 -16.52 13.41 10.60
CA LEU A 204 -16.75 12.55 9.44
C LEU A 204 -16.95 11.08 9.84
N LYS A 205 -16.23 10.60 10.85
CA LYS A 205 -16.43 9.26 11.45
C LYS A 205 -17.90 9.03 11.82
N LYS A 206 -18.53 10.00 12.51
CA LYS A 206 -19.93 9.90 12.95
C LYS A 206 -20.89 9.85 11.76
N GLU A 207 -20.65 10.68 10.76
CA GLU A 207 -21.45 10.73 9.53
C GLU A 207 -21.38 9.40 8.78
N ILE A 208 -20.18 8.84 8.59
CA ILE A 208 -19.98 7.56 7.89
C ILE A 208 -20.59 6.41 8.69
N CYS A 209 -20.35 6.32 10.01
CA CYS A 209 -20.93 5.28 10.85
C CYS A 209 -22.46 5.30 10.80
N THR A 210 -23.07 6.49 10.82
CA THR A 210 -24.53 6.65 10.68
C THR A 210 -25.01 6.18 9.30
N ALA A 211 -24.37 6.66 8.22
CA ALA A 211 -24.74 6.31 6.85
C ALA A 211 -24.58 4.80 6.56
N GLN A 212 -23.58 4.16 7.16
CA GLN A 212 -23.28 2.74 7.00
C GLN A 212 -23.99 1.83 8.02
N SER A 213 -24.80 2.40 8.92
CA SER A 213 -25.48 1.67 10.01
C SER A 213 -24.50 0.87 10.89
N LEU A 214 -23.32 1.43 11.17
CA LEU A 214 -22.27 0.85 12.00
C LEU A 214 -22.22 1.55 13.36
N ASN A 215 -22.07 0.78 14.43
CA ASN A 215 -21.85 1.35 15.76
C ASN A 215 -20.47 2.03 15.83
N GLU A 216 -20.41 3.28 16.30
CA GLU A 216 -19.17 4.06 16.38
C GLU A 216 -18.03 3.37 17.16
N SER A 217 -18.34 2.45 18.08
CA SER A 217 -17.33 1.67 18.83
C SER A 217 -16.43 0.79 17.95
N HIS A 218 -16.83 0.54 16.70
CA HIS A 218 -16.00 -0.14 15.69
C HIS A 218 -14.88 0.75 15.13
N VAL A 219 -14.95 2.07 15.33
CA VAL A 219 -13.93 3.04 14.91
C VAL A 219 -13.47 3.82 16.15
N PRO A 220 -12.52 3.29 16.93
CA PRO A 220 -12.09 3.92 18.17
C PRO A 220 -11.47 5.30 17.93
N ASP A 221 -11.87 6.30 18.71
CA ASP A 221 -11.32 7.66 18.59
C ASP A 221 -9.81 7.67 18.85
N THR A 222 -9.32 6.86 19.79
CA THR A 222 -7.89 6.70 20.08
C THR A 222 -7.09 6.16 18.90
N LEU A 223 -7.70 5.32 18.06
CA LEU A 223 -7.05 4.82 16.85
C LEU A 223 -6.95 5.93 15.81
N LEU A 224 -8.02 6.70 15.60
CA LEU A 224 -8.00 7.86 14.69
C LEU A 224 -7.01 8.92 15.14
N GLU A 225 -7.01 9.27 16.43
CA GLU A 225 -6.06 10.21 17.03
C GLU A 225 -4.62 9.78 16.75
N ARG A 226 -4.27 8.51 16.99
CA ARG A 226 -2.94 8.01 16.70
C ARG A 226 -2.56 8.11 15.22
N LEU A 227 -3.48 7.72 14.32
CA LEU A 227 -3.25 7.72 12.87
C LEU A 227 -3.13 9.12 12.26
N VAL A 228 -3.66 10.16 12.91
CA VAL A 228 -3.54 11.56 12.46
C VAL A 228 -2.46 12.33 13.22
N THR A 229 -1.98 11.85 14.36
CA THR A 229 -0.98 12.56 15.16
C THR A 229 0.38 12.61 14.45
N ASN A 230 0.83 11.48 13.90
CA ASN A 230 2.14 11.37 13.26
C ASN A 230 1.98 10.89 11.81
N ALA A 231 2.33 11.77 10.86
CA ALA A 231 2.45 11.42 9.45
C ALA A 231 3.72 10.59 9.13
N ILE A 232 4.60 10.42 10.12
CA ILE A 232 5.86 9.69 10.02
C ILE A 232 5.60 8.19 10.13
N GLU A 233 6.28 7.41 9.29
CA GLU A 233 6.22 5.95 9.35
C GLU A 233 7.21 5.42 10.39
N PHE A 234 6.77 4.52 11.27
CA PHE A 234 7.65 3.94 12.28
C PHE A 234 8.55 2.85 11.66
N PRO A 235 9.89 2.96 11.68
CA PRO A 235 10.78 2.05 10.94
C PRO A 235 10.56 0.55 11.18
N PRO A 236 10.31 0.07 12.42
CA PRO A 236 9.97 -1.34 12.64
C PRO A 236 8.71 -1.79 11.90
N VAL A 237 7.70 -0.92 11.79
CA VAL A 237 6.47 -1.20 11.04
C VAL A 237 6.75 -1.19 9.54
N CYS A 238 7.56 -0.24 9.05
CA CYS A 238 8.03 -0.23 7.67
C CYS A 238 8.66 -1.57 7.26
N ALA A 239 9.53 -2.12 8.13
CA ALA A 239 10.20 -3.40 7.88
C ALA A 239 9.19 -4.58 7.84
N ILE A 240 8.21 -4.59 8.73
CA ILE A 240 7.15 -5.62 8.75
C ILE A 240 6.31 -5.54 7.47
N ILE A 241 5.77 -4.36 7.15
CA ILE A 241 4.90 -4.17 6.00
C ILE A 241 5.66 -4.38 4.69
N GLY A 242 6.85 -3.78 4.55
CA GLY A 242 7.69 -3.93 3.36
C GLY A 242 8.18 -5.37 3.16
N GLY A 243 8.41 -6.12 4.25
CA GLY A 243 8.70 -7.56 4.22
C GLY A 243 7.54 -8.39 3.70
N ILE A 244 6.35 -8.21 4.29
CA ILE A 244 5.13 -8.92 3.88
C ILE A 244 4.79 -8.60 2.42
N LEU A 245 4.78 -7.31 2.06
CA LEU A 245 4.50 -6.88 0.70
C LEU A 245 5.51 -7.46 -0.30
N GLY A 246 6.80 -7.45 0.03
CA GLY A 246 7.84 -8.06 -0.80
C GLY A 246 7.55 -9.54 -1.05
N GLN A 247 7.25 -10.29 0.01
CA GLN A 247 6.92 -11.72 -0.10
C GLN A 247 5.65 -11.96 -0.94
N GLU A 248 4.61 -11.14 -0.79
CA GLU A 248 3.37 -11.26 -1.56
C GLU A 248 3.60 -11.00 -3.05
N VAL A 249 4.41 -10.00 -3.40
CA VAL A 249 4.80 -9.73 -4.79
C VAL A 249 5.59 -10.92 -5.37
N ILE A 250 6.52 -11.51 -4.61
CA ILE A 250 7.25 -12.71 -5.06
C ILE A 250 6.31 -13.89 -5.31
N LYS A 251 5.27 -14.09 -4.48
CA LYS A 251 4.25 -15.11 -4.72
C LYS A 251 3.48 -14.85 -6.02
N ALA A 252 3.10 -13.60 -6.29
CA ALA A 252 2.34 -13.22 -7.48
C ALA A 252 3.12 -13.38 -8.80
N ILE A 253 4.42 -13.11 -8.79
CA ILE A 253 5.27 -13.29 -9.99
C ILE A 253 5.70 -14.74 -10.19
N SER A 254 5.91 -15.50 -9.11
CA SER A 254 6.43 -16.87 -9.20
C SER A 254 5.34 -17.92 -9.45
N GLY A 255 4.06 -17.57 -9.25
CA GLY A 255 2.97 -18.54 -9.34
C GLY A 255 2.98 -19.55 -8.19
N LYS A 256 3.71 -19.29 -7.09
CA LYS A 256 3.97 -20.25 -6.01
C LYS A 256 3.61 -19.68 -4.63
N GLY A 257 3.03 -20.54 -3.81
CA GLY A 257 2.62 -20.20 -2.44
C GLY A 257 1.23 -19.56 -2.39
N ASP A 258 0.58 -19.63 -1.23
CA ASP A 258 -0.76 -19.08 -1.03
C ASP A 258 -0.69 -17.55 -0.89
N PRO A 259 -1.23 -16.78 -1.85
CA PRO A 259 -1.23 -15.32 -1.76
C PRO A 259 -2.32 -14.84 -0.80
N LEU A 260 -2.09 -13.67 -0.21
CA LEU A 260 -3.05 -12.95 0.59
C LEU A 260 -4.26 -12.53 -0.26
N LYS A 261 -5.47 -12.70 0.29
CA LYS A 261 -6.72 -12.23 -0.32
C LYS A 261 -7.61 -11.54 0.72
N ASN A 262 -7.93 -10.25 0.59
CA ASN A 262 -7.35 -9.26 -0.31
C ASN A 262 -6.84 -8.01 0.43
N PHE A 263 -7.06 -7.93 1.74
CA PHE A 263 -6.45 -6.94 2.61
C PHE A 263 -5.60 -7.59 3.69
N PHE A 264 -4.49 -6.93 4.02
CA PHE A 264 -3.70 -7.15 5.22
C PHE A 264 -3.76 -5.90 6.08
N PHE A 265 -3.97 -6.07 7.38
CA PHE A 265 -3.90 -5.00 8.37
C PHE A 265 -2.90 -5.37 9.45
N PHE A 266 -2.08 -4.42 9.85
CA PHE A 266 -1.17 -4.56 10.99
C PHE A 266 -1.29 -3.36 11.92
N ASP A 267 -1.32 -3.62 13.21
CA ASP A 267 -1.28 -2.61 14.27
C ASP A 267 -0.20 -3.00 15.29
N ALA A 268 0.85 -2.18 15.43
CA ALA A 268 1.94 -2.49 16.34
C ALA A 268 1.53 -2.45 17.82
N PHE A 269 0.41 -1.79 18.16
CA PHE A 269 -0.05 -1.66 19.53
C PHE A 269 -0.58 -2.96 20.11
N ASP A 270 -1.26 -3.77 19.30
CA ASP A 270 -1.71 -5.11 19.70
C ASP A 270 -0.88 -6.23 19.06
N GLY A 271 0.05 -5.88 18.17
CA GLY A 271 0.98 -6.79 17.49
C GLY A 271 0.30 -7.73 16.50
N LYS A 272 -0.94 -7.45 16.08
CA LYS A 272 -1.70 -8.37 15.22
C LYS A 272 -1.54 -8.01 13.75
N GLY A 273 -1.29 -9.04 12.94
CA GLY A 273 -1.48 -9.03 11.49
C GLY A 273 -2.77 -9.80 11.14
N ILE A 274 -3.72 -9.14 10.47
CA ILE A 274 -5.03 -9.70 10.13
C ILE A 274 -5.21 -9.67 8.62
N ILE A 275 -5.67 -10.79 8.06
CA ILE A 275 -6.06 -10.90 6.65
C ILE A 275 -7.58 -10.82 6.56
N GLU A 276 -8.10 -9.95 5.70
CA GLU A 276 -9.53 -9.79 5.47
C GLU A 276 -9.85 -9.94 3.98
N ASP A 277 -10.88 -10.74 3.65
CA ASP A 277 -11.41 -10.88 2.28
C ASP A 277 -12.65 -10.02 2.12
N LEU A 278 -12.49 -8.87 1.46
CA LEU A 278 -13.56 -7.93 1.11
C LEU A 278 -14.03 -8.14 -0.33
N SER A 279 -14.25 -9.39 -0.74
CA SER A 279 -14.95 -9.69 -1.98
C SER A 279 -16.46 -9.39 -1.84
N PRO A 280 -17.09 -8.68 -2.79
CA PRO A 280 -18.56 -8.61 -2.88
C PRO A 280 -19.15 -10.02 -2.93
N LYS A 281 -20.22 -10.24 -2.17
CA LYS A 281 -20.96 -11.51 -2.12
C LYS A 281 -22.09 -11.56 -3.13
#